data_AF-A0A077Z385-F1
#
_entry.id   AF-A0A077Z385-F1
#
_cell.length_a   1.000
_cell.length_b   1.000
_cell.length_c   1.000
_cell.angle_alpha   90.00
_cell.angle_beta   90.00
_cell.angle_gamma   90.00
#
_symmetry.space_group_name_H-M   'P 1'
#
loop_
_entity.id
_entity.type
_entity.pdbx_description
1 polymer ?
#
loop_
_entity_poly.entity_id
_entity_poly.type
_entity_poly.pdbx_seq_one_letter_code
_entity_poly.pdbx_strand_id
1 'polypeptide(L)'
;MLTSIGLFCSSVYRIWWWKREPHCIRPSQCITDMFHVPMHMVGSDSLAFAMLLLSFERFLLFWRPKCHRILFSPVCSTLWFMLIFLLSCLEVLIVYVGANGRNDKLISSMCYRKEYSSPSYYRAYTFIKVAMAVVCLVFYFLSYVIHKIYIQQSYPKTYLGTIRNSRRTAMLINLLTIAFAIAFFHIAPLMVKPLNLRSPVIVKAAKIIHNIYLPLSTTLCFFVHPFLLSAVQKLFANWSILKKFHRNTSVVYIG
;
A
#
# COMPACT_ATOMS: atom_id res chain seq x y z
N MET A 1 10.07 1.87 4.15
CA MET A 1 11.41 1.29 3.95
C MET A 1 11.39 -0.22 4.15
N LEU A 2 10.99 -0.73 5.33
CA LEU A 2 10.83 -2.17 5.60
C LEU A 2 10.01 -2.90 4.53
N THR A 3 8.87 -2.33 4.11
CA THR A 3 8.08 -2.84 2.98
C THR A 3 8.87 -2.95 1.70
N SER A 4 9.47 -1.85 1.26
CA SER A 4 10.24 -1.82 0.02
C SER A 4 11.38 -2.83 0.03
N ILE A 5 12.07 -2.98 1.17
CA ILE A 5 13.11 -4.00 1.37
C ILE A 5 12.51 -5.41 1.28
N GLY A 6 11.44 -5.69 2.02
CA GLY A 6 10.77 -7.00 1.98
C GLY A 6 10.23 -7.35 0.59
N LEU A 7 9.66 -6.38 -0.13
CA LEU A 7 9.18 -6.51 -1.50
C LEU A 7 10.31 -6.74 -2.49
N PHE A 8 11.42 -5.98 -2.35
CA PHE A 8 12.61 -6.13 -3.19
C PHE A 8 13.23 -7.51 -2.97
N CYS A 9 13.49 -7.90 -1.72
CA CYS A 9 14.02 -9.22 -1.37
C CYS A 9 13.09 -10.35 -1.85
N SER A 10 11.77 -10.22 -1.67
CA SER A 10 10.81 -11.22 -2.17
C SER A 10 10.81 -11.30 -3.70
N SER A 11 10.93 -10.18 -4.40
CA SER A 11 10.97 -10.14 -5.86
C SER A 11 12.26 -10.76 -6.39
N VAL A 12 13.42 -10.39 -5.83
CA VAL A 12 14.73 -10.98 -6.17
C VAL A 12 14.73 -12.48 -5.89
N TYR A 13 14.20 -12.89 -4.74
CA TYR A 13 14.11 -14.30 -4.35
C TYR A 13 13.23 -15.10 -5.33
N ARG A 14 12.06 -14.57 -5.71
CA ARG A 14 11.18 -15.21 -6.70
C ARG A 14 11.82 -15.30 -8.08
N ILE A 15 12.52 -14.26 -8.54
CA ILE A 15 13.24 -14.27 -9.81
C ILE A 15 14.36 -15.32 -9.78
N TRP A 16 15.09 -15.42 -8.67
CA TRP A 16 16.15 -16.41 -8.50
C TRP A 16 15.59 -17.84 -8.49
N TRP A 17 14.47 -18.08 -7.79
CA TRP A 17 13.82 -19.39 -7.75
C TRP A 17 13.13 -19.80 -9.04
N TRP A 18 12.73 -18.86 -9.90
CA TRP A 18 12.20 -19.22 -11.21
C TRP A 18 13.23 -20.01 -12.04
N LYS A 19 14.53 -19.89 -11.73
CA LYS A 19 15.58 -20.69 -12.37
C LYS A 19 15.90 -22.03 -11.69
N ARG A 20 15.35 -22.32 -10.50
CA ARG A 20 15.61 -23.57 -9.76
C ARG A 20 14.45 -24.56 -9.92
N GLU A 21 14.77 -25.84 -9.78
CA GLU A 21 13.78 -26.93 -9.80
C GLU A 21 12.71 -26.77 -8.70
N PRO A 22 11.47 -27.22 -8.95
CA PRO A 22 10.37 -27.07 -8.01
C PRO A 22 10.58 -27.96 -6.78
N HIS A 23 11.11 -27.37 -5.71
CA HIS A 23 11.17 -28.03 -4.40
C HIS A 23 9.84 -27.85 -3.65
N CYS A 24 9.41 -28.90 -2.97
CA CYS A 24 8.26 -28.85 -2.07
C CYS A 24 8.76 -28.79 -0.61
N ILE A 25 8.15 -27.93 0.20
CA ILE A 25 8.54 -27.69 1.60
C ILE A 25 7.31 -27.77 2.51
N ARG A 26 7.53 -27.90 3.82
CA ARG A 26 6.43 -27.81 4.79
C ARG A 26 5.99 -26.35 4.99
N PRO A 27 4.70 -26.09 5.27
CA PRO A 27 4.18 -24.74 5.54
C PRO A 27 4.90 -23.97 6.64
N SER A 28 5.30 -24.66 7.72
CA SER A 28 6.05 -24.05 8.84
C SER A 28 7.46 -23.62 8.40
N GLN A 29 8.18 -24.48 7.67
CA GLN A 29 9.51 -24.19 7.10
C GLN A 29 9.49 -22.98 6.18
N CYS A 30 8.41 -22.79 5.42
CA CYS A 30 8.22 -21.61 4.59
C CYS A 30 8.23 -20.29 5.39
N ILE A 31 7.85 -20.30 6.67
CA ILE A 31 7.82 -19.09 7.51
C ILE A 31 9.14 -18.94 8.28
N THR A 32 9.73 -20.05 8.76
CA THR A 32 10.95 -20.04 9.59
C THR A 32 12.22 -19.89 8.76
N ASP A 33 12.33 -20.64 7.66
CA ASP A 33 13.58 -20.77 6.92
C ASP A 33 13.74 -19.62 5.91
N MET A 34 12.61 -19.01 5.53
CA MET A 34 12.56 -17.98 4.51
C MET A 34 12.28 -16.61 5.13
N PHE A 35 13.32 -15.93 5.64
CA PHE A 35 13.20 -14.63 6.32
C PHE A 35 12.38 -13.57 5.57
N HIS A 36 12.37 -13.62 4.23
CA HIS A 36 11.66 -12.67 3.40
C HIS A 36 10.13 -12.82 3.51
N VAL A 37 9.62 -13.99 3.89
CA VAL A 37 8.18 -14.26 4.08
C VAL A 37 7.62 -13.48 5.26
N PRO A 38 8.10 -13.65 6.52
CA PRO A 38 7.62 -12.87 7.65
C PRO A 38 7.93 -11.37 7.46
N MET A 39 9.08 -11.02 6.87
CA MET A 39 9.41 -9.61 6.61
C MET A 39 8.44 -8.96 5.61
N HIS A 40 8.05 -9.69 4.56
CA HIS A 40 7.03 -9.23 3.61
C HIS A 40 5.64 -9.16 4.26
N MET A 41 5.28 -10.12 5.12
CA MET A 41 4.01 -10.11 5.85
C MET A 41 3.91 -8.88 6.77
N VAL A 42 4.89 -8.71 7.67
CA VAL A 42 4.95 -7.57 8.59
C VAL A 42 4.97 -6.26 7.83
N GLY A 43 5.78 -6.16 6.78
CA GLY A 43 5.83 -4.99 5.92
C GLY A 43 4.47 -4.68 5.30
N SER A 44 3.88 -5.64 4.58
CA SER A 44 2.62 -5.43 3.86
C SER A 44 1.47 -5.05 4.79
N ASP A 45 1.40 -5.67 5.97
CA ASP A 45 0.35 -5.43 6.95
C ASP A 45 0.55 -4.08 7.66
N SER A 46 1.76 -3.80 8.13
CA SER A 46 2.08 -2.50 8.73
C SER A 46 1.82 -1.34 7.76
N LEU A 47 2.13 -1.49 6.47
CA LEU A 47 1.83 -0.48 5.46
C LEU A 47 0.33 -0.30 5.25
N ALA A 48 -0.44 -1.39 5.18
CA ALA A 48 -1.89 -1.29 5.00
C ALA A 48 -2.55 -0.58 6.18
N PHE A 49 -2.16 -0.93 7.41
CA PHE A 49 -2.66 -0.26 8.61
C PHE A 49 -2.17 1.19 8.71
N ALA A 50 -0.91 1.47 8.35
CA ALA A 50 -0.38 2.83 8.34
C ALA A 50 -1.12 3.71 7.31
N MET A 51 -1.42 3.19 6.12
CA MET A 51 -2.22 3.91 5.13
C MET A 51 -3.64 4.21 5.64
N LEU A 52 -4.26 3.25 6.31
CA LEU A 52 -5.56 3.44 6.94
C LEU A 52 -5.49 4.53 8.02
N LEU A 53 -4.51 4.44 8.92
CA LEU A 53 -4.30 5.42 9.98
C LEU A 53 -4.06 6.83 9.42
N LEU A 54 -3.22 6.97 8.39
CA LEU A 54 -2.95 8.26 7.73
C LEU A 54 -4.18 8.81 6.99
N SER A 55 -4.99 7.94 6.39
CA SER A 55 -6.25 8.37 5.75
C SER A 55 -7.26 8.87 6.79
N PHE A 56 -7.34 8.19 7.93
CA PHE A 56 -8.18 8.56 9.05
C PHE A 56 -7.71 9.85 9.75
N GLU A 57 -6.40 10.02 9.94
CA GLU A 57 -5.78 11.25 10.44
C GLU A 57 -6.19 12.45 9.60
N ARG A 58 -6.04 12.36 8.27
CA ARG A 58 -6.43 13.43 7.35
C ARG A 58 -7.91 13.73 7.39
N PHE A 59 -8.75 12.70 7.48
CA PHE A 59 -10.18 12.89 7.64
C PHE A 59 -10.51 13.68 8.92
N LEU A 60 -9.94 13.26 10.06
CA LEU A 60 -10.13 13.95 11.34
C LEU A 60 -9.57 15.37 11.36
N LEU A 61 -8.45 15.61 10.66
CA LEU A 61 -7.85 16.93 10.53
C LEU A 61 -8.83 17.94 9.95
N PHE A 62 -9.62 17.55 8.94
CA PHE A 62 -10.61 18.44 8.32
C PHE A 62 -11.99 18.40 8.99
N TRP A 63 -12.40 17.24 9.51
CA TRP A 63 -13.71 17.08 10.13
C TRP A 63 -13.78 17.70 11.54
N ARG A 64 -12.86 17.33 12.44
CA ARG A 64 -12.84 17.78 13.86
C ARG A 64 -11.40 18.03 14.33
N PRO A 65 -10.83 19.22 14.07
CA PRO A 65 -9.45 19.55 14.45
C PRO A 65 -9.13 19.37 15.94
N LYS A 66 -10.11 19.61 16.83
CA LYS A 66 -9.97 19.39 18.28
C LYS A 66 -9.72 17.92 18.62
N CYS A 67 -10.45 17.00 17.99
CA CYS A 67 -10.30 15.55 18.18
C CYS A 67 -8.98 15.06 17.58
N HIS A 68 -8.60 15.57 16.39
CA HIS A 68 -7.31 15.30 15.76
C HIS A 68 -6.13 15.59 16.70
N ARG A 69 -6.11 16.76 17.36
CA ARG A 69 -5.02 17.13 18.28
C ARG A 69 -4.85 16.16 19.45
N ILE A 70 -5.93 15.54 19.91
CA ILE A 70 -5.91 14.59 21.03
C ILE A 70 -5.42 13.22 20.54
N LEU A 71 -6.00 12.71 19.44
CA LEU A 71 -5.72 11.36 18.93
C LEU A 71 -4.36 11.23 18.23
N PHE A 72 -3.89 12.31 17.59
CA PHE A 72 -2.65 12.36 16.80
C PHE A 72 -1.62 13.31 17.41
N SER A 73 -1.51 13.31 18.74
CA SER A 73 -0.34 13.88 19.39
C SER A 73 0.92 13.07 19.01
N PRO A 74 2.14 13.64 19.06
CA PRO A 74 3.37 12.90 18.73
C PRO A 74 3.52 11.59 19.51
N VAL A 75 3.13 11.59 20.79
CA VAL A 75 3.15 10.40 21.66
C VAL A 75 2.12 9.38 21.18
N CYS A 76 0.87 9.79 20.98
CA CYS A 76 -0.20 8.90 20.52
C CYS A 76 0.10 8.32 19.13
N SER A 77 0.58 9.12 18.19
CA SER A 77 0.99 8.66 16.86
C SER A 77 2.08 7.61 16.93
N THR A 78 3.07 7.79 17.80
CA THR A 78 4.12 6.79 18.04
C THR A 78 3.52 5.49 18.58
N LEU A 79 2.61 5.57 19.56
CA LEU A 79 1.91 4.40 20.09
C LEU A 79 1.07 3.68 19.01
N TRP A 80 0.40 4.42 18.13
CA TRP A 80 -0.33 3.83 17.00
C TRP A 80 0.59 3.07 16.06
N PHE A 81 1.75 3.63 15.69
CA PHE A 81 2.71 2.93 14.83
C PHE A 81 3.32 1.70 15.52
N MET A 82 3.61 1.78 16.82
CA MET A 82 4.08 0.63 17.60
C MET A 82 3.02 -0.47 17.69
N LEU A 83 1.74 -0.10 17.89
CA LEU A 83 0.63 -1.05 17.91
C LEU A 83 0.45 -1.71 16.54
N ILE A 84 0.55 -0.95 15.45
CA ILE A 84 0.49 -1.48 14.09
C ILE A 84 1.61 -2.50 13.87
N PHE A 85 2.83 -2.17 14.28
CA PHE A 85 3.97 -3.08 14.16
C PHE A 85 3.76 -4.35 15.00
N LEU A 86 3.30 -4.22 16.25
CA LEU A 86 3.02 -5.34 17.13
C LEU A 86 1.94 -6.26 16.57
N LEU A 87 0.83 -5.70 16.07
CA LEU A 87 -0.25 -6.47 15.42
C LEU A 87 0.25 -7.19 14.17
N SER A 88 1.15 -6.56 13.42
CA SER A 88 1.76 -7.17 12.23
C SER A 88 2.70 -8.33 12.61
N CYS A 89 3.42 -8.24 13.74
CA CYS A 89 4.21 -9.35 14.25
C CYS A 89 3.34 -10.47 14.83
N LEU A 90 2.26 -10.13 15.52
CA LEU A 90 1.29 -11.11 16.04
C LEU A 90 0.65 -11.91 14.90
N GLU A 91 0.39 -11.27 13.76
CA GLU A 91 -0.12 -11.90 12.55
C GLU A 91 0.80 -13.03 12.05
N VAL A 92 2.11 -12.79 12.03
CA VAL A 92 3.11 -13.81 11.69
C VAL A 92 3.03 -15.00 12.65
N LEU A 93 2.91 -14.74 13.96
CA LEU A 93 2.81 -15.80 14.98
C LEU A 93 1.53 -16.63 14.78
N ILE A 94 0.38 -15.99 14.53
CA ILE A 94 -0.89 -16.68 14.29
C ILE A 94 -0.79 -17.57 13.06
N VAL A 95 -0.23 -17.04 11.97
CA VAL A 95 -0.03 -17.80 10.73
C VAL A 95 0.94 -18.95 10.94
N TYR A 96 2.01 -18.75 11.72
CA TYR A 96 2.96 -19.80 12.05
C TYR A 96 2.32 -20.95 12.83
N VAL A 97 1.55 -20.65 13.88
CA VAL A 97 0.81 -21.67 14.65
C VAL A 97 -0.17 -22.41 13.74
N GLY A 98 -0.88 -21.69 12.88
CA GLY A 98 -1.79 -22.29 11.89
C GLY A 98 -1.09 -23.15 10.83
N ALA A 99 0.12 -22.79 10.43
CA ALA A 99 0.95 -23.55 9.49
C ALA A 99 1.54 -24.81 10.13
N ASN A 100 1.91 -24.75 11.41
CA ASN A 100 2.42 -25.89 12.16
C ASN A 100 1.37 -27.00 12.31
N GLY A 101 0.09 -26.63 12.45
CA GLY A 101 -1.03 -27.58 12.41
C GLY A 101 -1.26 -28.24 11.04
N ARG A 102 -0.46 -27.93 10.02
CA ARG A 102 -0.59 -28.41 8.63
C ARG A 102 0.72 -29.00 8.08
N ASN A 103 1.57 -29.49 8.98
CA ASN A 103 2.88 -30.04 8.61
C ASN A 103 2.79 -31.31 7.74
N ASP A 104 1.61 -31.91 7.62
CA ASP A 104 1.29 -33.04 6.74
C ASP A 104 1.25 -32.65 5.26
N LYS A 105 1.06 -31.37 4.93
CA LYS A 105 0.96 -30.89 3.54
C LYS A 105 2.29 -30.39 3.03
N LEU A 106 2.63 -30.77 1.80
CA LEU A 106 3.74 -30.20 1.06
C LEU A 106 3.24 -29.07 0.16
N ILE A 107 3.93 -27.93 0.19
CA ILE A 107 3.61 -26.74 -0.59
C ILE A 107 4.79 -26.35 -1.48
N SER A 108 4.56 -25.49 -2.46
CA SER A 108 5.64 -24.99 -3.32
C SER A 108 6.66 -24.17 -2.50
N SER A 109 7.95 -24.31 -2.81
CA SER A 109 9.03 -23.46 -2.26
C SER A 109 8.86 -21.96 -2.56
N MET A 110 7.95 -21.60 -3.46
CA MET A 110 7.56 -20.21 -3.75
C MET A 110 6.75 -19.56 -2.63
N CYS A 111 6.31 -20.33 -1.62
CA CYS A 111 5.72 -19.79 -0.40
C CYS A 111 4.51 -18.88 -0.65
N TYR A 112 3.57 -19.31 -1.50
CA TYR A 112 2.35 -18.55 -1.72
C TYR A 112 1.47 -18.58 -0.47
N ARG A 113 1.00 -17.41 -0.02
CA ARG A 113 0.18 -17.29 1.19
C ARG A 113 -1.07 -18.18 1.21
N LYS A 114 -1.68 -18.40 0.05
CA LYS A 114 -2.83 -19.31 -0.11
C LYS A 114 -2.50 -20.79 0.24
N GLU A 115 -1.23 -21.18 0.22
CA GLU A 115 -0.76 -22.56 0.38
C GLU A 115 -0.35 -22.84 1.83
N TYR A 116 0.40 -21.92 2.47
CA TYR A 116 0.80 -22.10 3.88
C TYR A 116 -0.30 -21.73 4.88
N SER A 117 -1.28 -20.90 4.50
CA SER A 117 -2.36 -20.47 5.41
C SER A 117 -3.67 -21.25 5.19
N SER A 118 -4.60 -21.15 6.15
CA SER A 118 -5.90 -21.81 6.00
C SER A 118 -6.78 -21.16 4.94
N PRO A 119 -7.59 -21.93 4.19
CA PRO A 119 -8.51 -21.34 3.21
C PRO A 119 -9.46 -20.33 3.85
N SER A 120 -9.90 -20.59 5.09
CA SER A 120 -10.72 -19.68 5.88
C SER A 120 -9.95 -18.42 6.27
N TYR A 121 -8.72 -18.55 6.79
CA TYR A 121 -7.86 -17.41 7.12
C TYR A 121 -7.51 -16.58 5.89
N TYR A 122 -7.11 -17.22 4.79
CA TYR A 122 -6.77 -16.55 3.54
C TYR A 122 -7.96 -15.75 2.99
N ARG A 123 -9.17 -16.31 3.08
CA ARG A 123 -10.41 -15.60 2.70
C ARG A 123 -10.67 -14.40 3.60
N ALA A 124 -10.60 -14.58 4.92
CA ALA A 124 -10.78 -13.50 5.89
C ALA A 124 -9.74 -12.39 5.70
N TYR A 125 -8.47 -12.73 5.58
CA TYR A 125 -7.38 -11.79 5.34
C TYR A 125 -7.58 -11.01 4.03
N THR A 126 -7.95 -11.70 2.94
CA THR A 126 -8.21 -11.04 1.66
C THR A 126 -9.39 -10.07 1.78
N PHE A 127 -10.46 -10.47 2.45
CA PHE A 127 -11.61 -9.60 2.72
C PHE A 127 -11.21 -8.37 3.55
N ILE A 128 -10.45 -8.55 4.63
CA ILE A 128 -9.95 -7.46 5.49
C ILE A 128 -9.09 -6.49 4.69
N LYS A 129 -8.16 -6.98 3.84
CA LYS A 129 -7.32 -6.12 2.99
C LYS A 129 -8.14 -5.28 2.02
N VAL A 130 -9.15 -5.88 1.39
CA VAL A 130 -10.06 -5.15 0.49
C VAL A 130 -10.86 -4.11 1.28
N ALA A 131 -11.45 -4.51 2.41
CA ALA A 131 -12.21 -3.62 3.27
C ALA A 131 -11.36 -2.42 3.72
N MET A 132 -10.12 -2.66 4.16
CA MET A 132 -9.19 -1.58 4.51
C MET A 132 -8.92 -0.65 3.33
N ALA A 133 -8.70 -1.18 2.13
CA ALA A 133 -8.47 -0.35 0.93
C ALA A 133 -9.71 0.50 0.57
N VAL A 134 -10.91 -0.06 0.67
CA VAL A 134 -12.17 0.68 0.46
C VAL A 134 -12.35 1.76 1.53
N VAL A 135 -12.13 1.45 2.80
CA VAL A 135 -12.24 2.42 3.89
C VAL A 135 -11.22 3.56 3.73
N CYS A 136 -9.98 3.25 3.32
CA CYS A 136 -8.98 4.28 2.99
C CYS A 136 -9.48 5.22 1.88
N LEU A 137 -10.05 4.66 0.81
CA LEU A 137 -10.61 5.44 -0.29
C LEU A 137 -11.72 6.36 0.19
N VAL A 138 -12.63 5.84 1.02
CA VAL A 138 -13.73 6.62 1.60
C VAL A 138 -13.19 7.76 2.46
N PHE A 139 -12.20 7.52 3.33
CA PHE A 139 -11.61 8.59 4.14
C PHE A 139 -10.93 9.67 3.29
N TYR A 140 -10.19 9.30 2.24
CA TYR A 140 -9.60 10.27 1.32
C TYR A 140 -10.65 11.07 0.56
N PHE A 141 -11.70 10.42 0.08
CA PHE A 141 -12.81 11.07 -0.61
C PHE A 141 -13.53 12.06 0.32
N LEU A 142 -13.89 11.63 1.54
CA LEU A 142 -14.50 12.50 2.54
C LEU A 142 -13.58 13.67 2.89
N SER A 143 -12.28 13.42 3.11
CA SER A 143 -11.29 14.48 3.35
C SER A 143 -11.28 15.53 2.24
N TYR A 144 -11.35 15.08 0.98
CA TYR A 144 -11.41 15.97 -0.18
C TYR A 144 -12.70 16.80 -0.22
N VAL A 145 -13.85 16.17 -0.01
CA VAL A 145 -15.16 16.85 0.01
C VAL A 145 -15.22 17.89 1.13
N ILE A 146 -14.83 17.54 2.35
CA ILE A 146 -14.82 18.46 3.49
C ILE A 146 -13.88 19.64 3.23
N HIS A 147 -12.68 19.36 2.71
CA HIS A 147 -11.73 20.40 2.38
C HIS A 147 -12.26 21.36 1.30
N LYS A 148 -12.97 20.84 0.28
CA LYS A 148 -13.62 21.67 -0.75
C LYS A 148 -14.73 22.55 -0.16
N ILE A 149 -15.59 21.99 0.68
CA ILE A 149 -16.64 22.75 1.38
C ILE A 149 -16.02 23.86 2.24
N TYR A 150 -14.95 23.54 2.97
CA TYR A 150 -14.24 24.51 3.81
C TYR A 150 -13.66 25.68 3.01
N ILE A 151 -13.07 25.40 1.84
CA ILE A 151 -12.54 26.44 0.93
C ILE A 151 -13.66 27.31 0.37
N GLN A 152 -14.80 26.73 0.02
CA GLN A 152 -15.95 27.48 -0.52
C GLN A 152 -16.57 28.41 0.53
N GLN A 153 -16.65 27.96 1.79
CA GLN A 153 -17.18 28.77 2.89
C GLN A 153 -16.18 29.83 3.36
N SER A 154 -14.89 29.49 3.40
CA SER A 154 -13.83 30.40 3.81
C SER A 154 -13.18 31.03 2.58
N TYR A 155 -13.79 32.10 2.05
CA TYR A 155 -13.16 32.89 0.98
C TYR A 155 -11.70 33.19 1.35
N PRO A 156 -10.71 32.79 0.53
CA PRO A 156 -9.31 32.99 0.86
C PRO A 156 -9.00 34.49 0.86
N LYS A 157 -8.90 35.09 2.04
CA LYS A 157 -8.63 36.53 2.22
C LYS A 157 -7.23 36.94 1.75
N THR A 158 -6.32 35.99 1.51
CA THR A 158 -4.93 36.24 1.17
C THR A 158 -4.44 35.34 0.04
N TYR A 159 -3.54 35.87 -0.80
CA TYR A 159 -2.87 35.12 -1.87
C TYR A 159 -2.15 33.87 -1.34
N LEU A 160 -1.49 33.99 -0.17
CA LEU A 160 -0.87 32.87 0.54
C LEU A 160 -1.89 31.78 0.92
N GLY A 161 -3.10 32.17 1.33
CA GLY A 161 -4.20 31.25 1.59
C GLY A 161 -4.59 30.45 0.35
N THR A 162 -4.70 31.12 -0.80
CA THR A 162 -5.01 30.49 -2.09
C THR A 162 -3.94 29.48 -2.51
N ILE A 163 -2.65 29.82 -2.40
CA ILE A 163 -1.55 28.90 -2.71
C ILE A 163 -1.59 27.67 -1.79
N ARG A 164 -1.76 27.88 -0.48
CA ARG A 164 -1.81 26.78 0.50
C ARG A 164 -2.97 25.83 0.23
N ASN A 165 -4.14 26.39 -0.12
CA ASN A 165 -5.33 25.61 -0.47
C ASN A 165 -5.16 24.84 -1.78
N SER A 166 -4.53 25.45 -2.79
CA SER A 166 -4.18 24.78 -4.05
C SER A 166 -3.26 23.60 -3.80
N ARG A 167 -2.17 23.80 -3.02
CA ARG A 167 -1.22 22.74 -2.67
C ARG A 167 -1.88 21.58 -1.92
N ARG A 168 -2.74 21.87 -0.93
CA ARG A 168 -3.49 20.84 -0.19
C ARG A 168 -4.45 20.07 -1.10
N THR A 169 -5.13 20.77 -2.00
CA THR A 169 -6.04 20.16 -2.97
C THR A 169 -5.29 19.21 -3.90
N ALA A 170 -4.16 19.65 -4.48
CA ALA A 170 -3.33 18.82 -5.34
C ALA A 170 -2.80 17.57 -4.59
N MET A 171 -2.35 17.75 -3.35
CA MET A 171 -1.90 16.63 -2.52
C MET A 171 -3.03 15.62 -2.25
N LEU A 172 -4.23 16.09 -1.90
CA LEU A 172 -5.39 15.21 -1.66
C LEU A 172 -5.82 14.48 -2.93
N ILE A 173 -5.82 15.13 -4.08
CA ILE A 173 -6.12 14.50 -5.38
C ILE A 173 -5.08 13.42 -5.68
N ASN A 174 -3.79 13.70 -5.55
CA ASN A 174 -2.73 12.71 -5.79
C ASN A 174 -2.88 11.46 -4.90
N LEU A 175 -3.22 11.67 -3.62
CA LEU A 175 -3.44 10.58 -2.68
C LEU A 175 -4.72 9.81 -2.97
N LEU A 176 -5.79 10.48 -3.39
CA LEU A 176 -7.02 9.84 -3.82
C LEU A 176 -6.76 8.95 -5.04
N THR A 177 -6.00 9.44 -6.03
CA THR A 177 -5.61 8.66 -7.22
C THR A 177 -4.82 7.42 -6.84
N ILE A 178 -3.92 7.51 -5.87
CA ILE A 178 -3.13 6.37 -5.40
C ILE A 178 -3.94 5.40 -4.57
N ALA A 179 -4.79 5.90 -3.67
CA ALA A 179 -5.73 5.07 -2.92
C ALA A 179 -6.66 4.32 -3.89
N PHE A 180 -7.11 4.98 -4.95
CA PHE A 180 -7.89 4.36 -6.01
C PHE A 180 -7.09 3.30 -6.77
N ALA A 181 -5.85 3.58 -7.16
CA ALA A 181 -4.98 2.58 -7.79
C ALA A 181 -4.77 1.36 -6.87
N ILE A 182 -4.44 1.58 -5.59
CA ILE A 182 -4.26 0.53 -4.59
C ILE A 182 -5.54 -0.30 -4.42
N ALA A 183 -6.69 0.35 -4.26
CA ALA A 183 -7.98 -0.32 -4.17
C ALA A 183 -8.27 -1.15 -5.43
N PHE A 184 -8.01 -0.58 -6.62
CA PHE A 184 -8.14 -1.30 -7.88
C PHE A 184 -7.25 -2.55 -7.92
N PHE A 185 -5.99 -2.47 -7.50
CA PHE A 185 -5.10 -3.64 -7.47
C PHE A 185 -5.47 -4.69 -6.41
N HIS A 186 -6.16 -4.31 -5.34
CA HIS A 186 -6.71 -5.25 -4.36
C HIS A 186 -8.01 -5.91 -4.84
N ILE A 187 -8.86 -5.17 -5.56
CA ILE A 187 -10.18 -5.63 -6.04
C ILE A 187 -10.06 -6.39 -7.36
N ALA A 188 -9.19 -5.97 -8.28
CA ALA A 188 -9.06 -6.54 -9.62
C ALA A 188 -8.77 -8.06 -9.60
N PRO A 189 -7.86 -8.59 -8.77
CA PRO A 189 -7.62 -10.04 -8.71
C PRO A 189 -8.86 -10.84 -8.26
N LEU A 190 -9.72 -10.25 -7.41
CA LEU A 190 -10.96 -10.86 -6.95
C LEU A 190 -12.04 -10.84 -8.03
N MET A 191 -12.15 -9.72 -8.76
CA MET A 191 -13.08 -9.58 -9.89
C MET A 191 -12.73 -10.50 -11.05
N VAL A 192 -11.43 -10.80 -11.23
CA VAL A 192 -10.96 -11.71 -12.29
C VAL A 192 -11.09 -13.19 -11.89
N LYS A 193 -11.19 -13.51 -10.59
CA LYS A 193 -11.31 -14.89 -10.11
C LYS A 193 -12.47 -15.70 -10.74
N PRO A 194 -13.71 -15.19 -10.89
CA PRO A 194 -14.77 -15.91 -11.60
C PRO A 194 -14.49 -16.06 -13.10
N LEU A 195 -13.76 -15.12 -13.71
CA LEU A 195 -13.41 -15.15 -15.15
C LEU A 195 -12.25 -16.10 -15.45
N ASN A 196 -11.41 -16.44 -14.47
CA ASN A 196 -10.31 -17.39 -14.64
C ASN A 196 -10.75 -18.77 -15.13
N LEU A 197 -11.99 -19.18 -14.82
CA LEU A 197 -12.57 -20.43 -15.32
C LEU A 197 -12.80 -20.39 -16.85
N ARG A 198 -12.89 -19.21 -17.46
CA ARG A 198 -13.22 -19.05 -18.89
C ARG A 198 -12.01 -18.99 -19.81
N SER A 199 -10.82 -18.59 -19.35
CA SER A 199 -9.65 -18.46 -20.25
C SER A 199 -8.30 -18.44 -19.54
N PRO A 200 -7.29 -19.19 -20.03
CA PRO A 200 -5.92 -19.14 -19.50
C PRO A 200 -5.23 -17.78 -19.71
N VAL A 201 -5.65 -17.01 -20.72
CA VAL A 201 -5.10 -15.67 -20.99
C VAL A 201 -5.45 -14.70 -19.85
N ILE A 202 -6.68 -14.79 -19.34
CA ILE A 202 -7.17 -13.97 -18.22
C ILE A 202 -6.36 -14.29 -16.95
N VAL A 203 -6.06 -15.57 -16.70
CA VAL A 203 -5.22 -15.99 -15.58
C VAL A 203 -3.82 -15.40 -15.68
N LYS A 204 -3.22 -15.42 -16.88
CA LYS A 204 -1.88 -14.84 -17.11
C LYS A 204 -1.88 -13.33 -16.93
N ALA A 205 -2.89 -12.63 -17.46
CA ALA A 205 -3.05 -11.18 -17.29
C ALA A 205 -3.22 -10.82 -15.81
N ALA A 206 -4.05 -11.54 -15.04
CA ALA A 206 -4.22 -11.31 -13.61
C ALA A 206 -2.91 -11.48 -12.83
N LYS A 207 -2.11 -12.50 -13.16
CA LYS A 207 -0.78 -12.71 -12.56
C LYS A 207 0.19 -11.56 -12.88
N ILE A 208 0.19 -11.08 -14.12
CA ILE A 208 1.02 -9.94 -14.54
C ILE A 208 0.60 -8.67 -13.79
N ILE A 209 -0.70 -8.36 -13.75
CA ILE A 209 -1.23 -7.19 -13.02
C ILE A 209 -0.85 -7.27 -11.54
N HIS A 210 -0.98 -8.44 -10.91
CA HIS A 210 -0.61 -8.64 -9.50
C HIS A 210 0.91 -8.50 -9.26
N ASN A 211 1.75 -8.95 -10.19
CA ASN A 211 3.20 -8.80 -10.09
C ASN A 211 3.66 -7.36 -10.36
N ILE A 212 3.01 -6.63 -11.26
CA ILE A 212 3.30 -5.22 -11.55
C ILE A 212 2.86 -4.32 -10.40
N TYR A 213 1.82 -4.69 -9.66
CA TYR A 213 1.35 -3.93 -8.50
C TYR A 213 2.47 -3.66 -7.47
N LEU A 214 3.32 -4.64 -7.16
CA LEU A 214 4.41 -4.49 -6.20
C LEU A 214 5.38 -3.33 -6.57
N PRO A 215 6.03 -3.33 -7.75
CA PRO A 215 6.89 -2.22 -8.15
C PRO A 215 6.08 -0.95 -8.41
N LEU A 216 4.86 -1.03 -8.94
CA LEU A 216 4.07 0.18 -9.22
C LEU A 216 3.67 0.90 -7.93
N SER A 217 3.27 0.18 -6.88
CA SER A 217 2.91 0.78 -5.58
C SER A 217 4.09 1.53 -4.95
N THR A 218 5.29 0.96 -5.03
CA THR A 218 6.52 1.62 -4.54
C THR A 218 6.89 2.82 -5.42
N THR A 219 6.79 2.69 -6.74
CA THR A 219 7.05 3.79 -7.70
C THR A 219 6.09 4.97 -7.47
N LEU A 220 4.80 4.69 -7.24
CA LEU A 220 3.79 5.71 -6.94
C LEU A 220 4.15 6.50 -5.66
N CYS A 221 4.73 5.86 -4.64
CA CYS A 221 5.22 6.58 -3.46
C CYS A 221 6.33 7.59 -3.78
N PHE A 222 7.24 7.28 -4.72
CA PHE A 222 8.29 8.22 -5.15
C PHE A 222 7.72 9.46 -5.82
N PHE A 223 6.60 9.34 -6.56
CA PHE A 223 5.95 10.48 -7.22
C PHE A 223 5.19 11.40 -6.25
N VAL A 224 4.75 10.91 -5.08
CA VAL A 224 4.02 11.72 -4.09
C VAL A 224 4.93 12.51 -3.19
N HIS A 225 6.03 11.90 -2.76
CA HIS A 225 6.89 12.52 -1.76
C HIS A 225 7.70 13.63 -2.44
N PRO A 226 7.51 14.92 -2.13
CA PRO A 226 8.06 16.01 -2.90
C PRO A 226 9.60 15.98 -2.98
N PHE A 227 10.24 15.54 -1.90
CA PHE A 227 11.70 15.34 -1.88
C PHE A 227 12.16 14.20 -2.80
N LEU A 228 11.38 13.12 -2.87
CA LEU A 228 11.70 11.99 -3.75
C LEU A 228 11.38 12.32 -5.20
N LEU A 229 10.28 13.01 -5.47
CA LEU A 229 9.95 13.51 -6.80
C LEU A 229 11.05 14.43 -7.30
N SER A 230 11.57 15.34 -6.47
CA SER A 230 12.71 16.18 -6.84
C SER A 230 13.97 15.35 -7.12
N ALA A 231 14.27 14.32 -6.33
CA ALA A 231 15.40 13.43 -6.57
C ALA A 231 15.25 12.63 -7.88
N VAL A 232 14.06 12.08 -8.14
CA VAL A 232 13.71 11.39 -9.38
C VAL A 232 13.78 12.36 -10.56
N GLN A 233 13.21 13.55 -10.44
CA GLN A 233 13.27 14.59 -11.47
C GLN A 233 14.71 15.02 -11.76
N LYS A 234 15.59 15.10 -10.75
CA LYS A 234 17.03 15.37 -10.95
C LYS A 234 17.73 14.23 -11.67
N LEU A 235 17.49 12.97 -11.26
CA LEU A 235 18.05 11.79 -11.91
C LEU A 235 17.62 11.68 -13.38
N PHE A 236 16.35 12.02 -13.67
CA PHE A 236 15.78 11.96 -15.00
C PHE A 236 15.76 13.32 -15.74
N ALA A 237 16.40 14.37 -15.22
CA ALA A 237 16.43 15.68 -15.86
C ALA A 237 17.07 15.62 -17.27
N ASN A 238 17.96 14.66 -17.46
CA ASN A 238 18.62 14.39 -18.74
C ASN A 238 17.74 13.60 -19.72
N TRP A 239 16.61 13.02 -19.29
CA TRP A 239 15.68 12.31 -20.16
C TRP A 239 14.60 13.25 -20.68
N SER A 240 14.66 13.51 -21.99
CA SER A 240 13.81 14.45 -22.74
C SER A 240 12.31 14.28 -22.50
N ILE A 241 11.84 13.06 -22.22
CA ILE A 241 10.43 12.72 -22.01
C ILE A 241 9.85 13.42 -20.75
N LEU A 242 10.67 13.65 -19.72
CA LEU A 242 10.21 14.24 -18.45
C LEU A 242 10.29 15.77 -18.41
N LYS A 243 10.97 16.42 -19.35
CA LYS A 243 10.90 17.90 -19.51
C LYS A 243 9.46 18.39 -19.68
N LYS A 244 8.60 17.58 -20.30
CA LYS A 244 7.17 17.88 -20.47
C LYS A 244 6.41 17.86 -19.14
N PHE A 245 6.73 16.93 -18.24
CA PHE A 245 6.17 16.90 -16.88
C PHE A 245 6.70 18.05 -16.01
N HIS A 246 7.98 18.42 -16.18
CA HIS A 246 8.59 19.53 -15.44
C HIS A 246 7.84 20.85 -15.64
N ARG A 247 7.38 21.15 -16.87
CA ARG A 247 6.67 22.40 -17.20
C ARG A 247 5.34 22.57 -16.44
N ASN A 248 4.65 21.47 -16.14
CA ASN A 248 3.38 21.53 -15.39
C ASN A 248 3.59 21.50 -13.87
N THR A 249 4.70 20.93 -13.38
CA THR A 249 4.97 20.91 -11.93
C THR A 249 5.68 22.17 -11.43
N SER A 250 6.45 22.86 -12.27
CA SER A 250 7.19 24.06 -11.87
C SER A 250 6.30 25.23 -11.46
N VAL A 251 5.07 25.29 -11.94
CA VAL A 251 4.11 26.34 -11.56
C VAL A 251 3.63 26.19 -10.10
N VAL A 252 3.76 24.99 -9.50
CA VAL A 252 3.26 24.73 -8.14
C VAL A 252 4.31 25.01 -7.05
N TYR A 253 5.57 25.29 -7.41
CA TYR A 253 6.71 25.26 -6.48
C TYR A 253 7.63 26.50 -6.47
N ILE A 254 7.16 27.67 -6.92
CA ILE A 254 7.86 28.92 -6.60
C ILE A 254 7.46 29.31 -5.17
N GLY A 255 8.30 28.94 -4.18
CA GLY A 255 8.26 29.38 -2.77
C GLY A 255 7.87 28.30 -1.76
#